data_AF-A0A251THP5-F1
#
_entry.id   AF-A0A251THP5-F1
#
_cell.length_a   1.000
_cell.length_b   1.000
_cell.length_c   1.000
_cell.angle_alpha   90.00
_cell.angle_beta   90.00
_cell.angle_gamma   90.00
#
_symmetry.space_group_name_H-M   'P 1'
#
loop_
_entity.id
_entity.type
_entity.pdbx_description
1 polymer ?
#
loop_
_entity_poly.entity_id
_entity_poly.type
_entity_poly.pdbx_seq_one_letter_code
_entity_poly.pdbx_strand_id
1 'polypeptide(L)'
;MPIVVDWVIAPNKTCATEVVNECQENSSCYDVEGGGYRCKCDKGYHDIDECSDQGTYPCHGICVNTVGSYTCTCERGTSGDAYTLNGYKEIAKDTIHVVLIIGNASMQKYTNMVIMLAVISGIVGICYGIRRRKLIKLREKFFEQNGGVLLKQKIKSQGSYEDMTLFSIEQLRKAINNYSQDQFIGKGGYGVVYKGVLAGKRVVVIKKSKLVDESQAEQFINEVLMLTQVIHRNVVKLLGCCLEEEVPILVYEFISNNTLFHRIHQRLGGMNWLSWENRLRVATEAANALGYLHSEITMPIIHRDVKSTNILLDENYTAKILDFGASKLVPVDHDQVTTLIQGTLGYLDPEYFNSSQLTEKSDVYSFGVVLAELITGKKPIENRLFEIVEPRLLREGTFEQLQAVGDLVKRCLSFASHDRPTMKEVAMELDSLRKFTTHPWAQHQAGIETRSLVLEVEQSDLYDAPLINDTNEWESYSSVTKMVLEEYNPR
;
A
#
# COMPACT_ATOMS: atom_id res chain seq x y z
N MET A 1 -46.39 -100.52 -7.10
CA MET A 1 -45.90 -99.30 -6.42
C MET A 1 -46.83 -98.16 -6.81
N PRO A 2 -47.42 -97.39 -5.87
CA PRO A 2 -48.13 -96.18 -6.25
C PRO A 2 -47.11 -95.19 -6.78
N ILE A 3 -47.33 -94.72 -8.01
CA ILE A 3 -46.53 -93.68 -8.65
C ILE A 3 -46.92 -92.37 -7.97
N VAL A 4 -45.97 -91.72 -7.29
CA VAL A 4 -46.13 -90.31 -6.91
C VAL A 4 -45.87 -89.51 -8.19
N VAL A 5 -46.94 -88.94 -8.75
CA VAL A 5 -46.81 -88.03 -9.89
C VAL A 5 -46.44 -86.67 -9.31
N ASP A 6 -45.19 -86.26 -9.48
CA ASP A 6 -44.79 -84.89 -9.16
C ASP A 6 -45.46 -83.94 -10.15
N TRP A 7 -46.52 -83.28 -9.68
CA TRP A 7 -47.26 -82.30 -10.46
C TRP A 7 -46.80 -80.88 -10.09
N VAL A 8 -46.84 -80.01 -11.08
CA VAL A 8 -46.61 -78.56 -10.98
C VAL A 8 -47.76 -77.88 -11.71
N ILE A 9 -48.16 -76.68 -11.28
CA ILE A 9 -49.35 -76.01 -11.85
C ILE A 9 -49.12 -75.63 -13.32
N ALA A 10 -47.92 -75.12 -13.65
CA ALA A 10 -47.52 -74.80 -15.02
C ALA A 10 -46.02 -75.04 -15.23
N PRO A 11 -45.58 -76.09 -15.95
CA PRO A 11 -44.18 -76.52 -15.99
C PRO A 11 -43.18 -75.53 -16.64
N ASN A 12 -43.66 -74.57 -17.44
CA ASN A 12 -42.84 -73.56 -18.11
C ASN A 12 -43.01 -72.13 -17.56
N LYS A 13 -43.59 -71.99 -16.37
CA LYS A 13 -43.73 -70.69 -15.69
C LYS A 13 -43.05 -70.71 -14.32
N THR A 14 -42.51 -69.56 -13.93
CA THR A 14 -42.00 -69.34 -12.56
C THR A 14 -42.90 -68.34 -11.84
N CYS A 15 -42.82 -68.29 -10.52
CA CYS A 15 -43.56 -67.32 -9.69
C CYS A 15 -43.28 -65.85 -10.09
N ALA A 16 -42.19 -65.56 -10.82
CA ALA A 16 -41.75 -64.21 -11.17
C ALA A 16 -42.32 -63.66 -12.48
N THR A 17 -42.86 -64.50 -13.37
CA THR A 17 -43.44 -64.05 -14.65
C THR A 17 -44.90 -63.63 -14.45
N GLU A 18 -45.20 -62.38 -14.80
CA GLU A 18 -46.42 -61.62 -14.47
C GLU A 18 -47.76 -62.40 -14.52
N VAL A 19 -48.51 -62.22 -13.42
CA VAL A 19 -49.90 -62.60 -13.13
C VAL A 19 -50.16 -64.11 -13.07
N VAL A 20 -50.04 -64.66 -11.87
CA VAL A 20 -50.78 -65.87 -11.52
C VAL A 20 -51.50 -65.70 -10.17
N ASN A 21 -52.76 -65.24 -10.25
CA ASN A 21 -53.78 -65.31 -9.19
C ASN A 21 -54.35 -66.74 -9.00
N GLU A 22 -53.60 -67.80 -9.33
CA GLU A 22 -54.08 -69.18 -9.14
C GLU A 22 -53.88 -69.67 -7.70
N CYS A 23 -52.89 -69.12 -6.98
CA CYS A 23 -52.81 -69.25 -5.53
C CYS A 23 -53.90 -68.37 -4.89
N GLN A 24 -54.79 -68.97 -4.08
CA GLN A 24 -55.88 -68.24 -3.41
C GLN A 24 -55.37 -67.25 -2.36
N GLU A 25 -56.24 -66.36 -1.87
CA GLU A 25 -55.89 -65.36 -0.86
C GLU A 25 -55.18 -65.98 0.35
N ASN A 26 -54.14 -65.31 0.84
CA ASN A 26 -53.26 -65.75 1.94
C ASN A 26 -52.46 -67.05 1.65
N SER A 27 -52.05 -67.24 0.39
CA SER A 27 -51.08 -68.27 0.00
C SER A 27 -50.02 -67.70 -0.93
N SER A 28 -48.78 -68.17 -0.77
CA SER A 28 -47.60 -67.73 -1.51
C SER A 28 -47.14 -68.77 -2.52
N CYS A 29 -46.68 -68.30 -3.67
CA CYS A 29 -46.10 -69.14 -4.73
C CYS A 29 -44.64 -69.47 -4.41
N TYR A 30 -44.19 -70.70 -4.69
CA TYR A 30 -42.78 -71.07 -4.69
C TYR A 30 -42.43 -71.99 -5.87
N ASP A 31 -41.25 -71.80 -6.45
CA ASP A 31 -40.76 -72.56 -7.61
C ASP A 31 -40.20 -73.94 -7.20
N VAL A 32 -40.36 -74.94 -8.06
CA VAL A 32 -39.86 -76.31 -7.83
C VAL A 32 -38.67 -76.62 -8.74
N GLU A 33 -37.63 -77.26 -8.20
CA GLU A 33 -36.46 -77.73 -8.96
C GLU A 33 -36.89 -78.75 -10.03
N GLY A 34 -36.92 -78.32 -11.31
CA GLY A 34 -37.41 -79.12 -12.43
C GLY A 34 -38.32 -78.35 -13.41
N GLY A 35 -38.75 -77.14 -13.03
CA GLY A 35 -39.60 -76.27 -13.85
C GLY A 35 -41.06 -76.28 -13.39
N GLY A 36 -41.64 -75.08 -13.24
CA GLY A 36 -42.98 -74.86 -12.69
C GLY A 36 -42.99 -74.45 -11.23
N TYR A 37 -44.19 -74.15 -10.72
CA TYR A 37 -44.40 -73.62 -9.37
C TYR A 37 -45.54 -74.34 -8.62
N ARG A 38 -45.58 -74.19 -7.29
CA ARG A 38 -46.64 -74.66 -6.37
C ARG A 38 -47.05 -73.54 -5.41
N CYS A 39 -48.26 -73.61 -4.87
CA CYS A 39 -48.74 -72.69 -3.83
C CYS A 39 -48.49 -73.28 -2.43
N LYS A 40 -48.16 -72.42 -1.47
CA LYS A 40 -48.02 -72.72 -0.05
C LYS A 40 -48.94 -71.80 0.73
N CYS A 41 -49.75 -72.34 1.64
CA CYS A 41 -50.56 -71.52 2.54
C CYS A 41 -49.67 -70.66 3.44
N ASP A 42 -49.95 -69.36 3.51
CA ASP A 42 -49.30 -68.45 4.45
C ASP A 42 -49.90 -68.62 5.85
N LYS A 43 -49.24 -68.07 6.86
CA LYS A 43 -49.78 -68.10 8.24
C LYS A 43 -51.11 -67.34 8.28
N GLY A 44 -52.14 -67.96 8.88
CA GLY A 44 -53.49 -67.41 8.93
C GLY A 44 -54.36 -67.72 7.70
N TYR A 45 -53.98 -68.67 6.83
CA TYR A 45 -54.83 -69.08 5.70
C TYR A 45 -56.21 -69.63 6.14
N HIS A 46 -56.28 -70.23 7.32
CA HIS A 46 -57.52 -70.36 8.08
C HIS A 46 -57.31 -69.59 9.38
N ASP A 47 -57.79 -68.36 9.41
CA ASP A 47 -57.71 -67.49 10.58
C ASP A 47 -58.78 -67.88 11.61
N ILE A 48 -58.39 -68.01 12.87
CA ILE A 48 -59.30 -68.28 13.99
C ILE A 48 -59.44 -66.97 14.75
N ASP A 49 -60.65 -66.52 15.01
CA ASP A 49 -60.85 -65.33 15.85
C ASP A 49 -60.54 -65.66 17.32
N GLU A 50 -59.30 -65.41 17.74
CA GLU A 50 -58.87 -65.71 19.11
C GLU A 50 -59.57 -64.81 20.14
N CYS A 51 -60.08 -63.65 19.74
CA CYS A 51 -60.86 -62.78 20.62
C CYS A 51 -62.27 -63.34 20.91
N SER A 52 -62.74 -64.31 20.13
CA SER A 52 -64.02 -64.99 20.36
C SER A 52 -63.94 -66.12 21.40
N ASP A 53 -62.73 -66.59 21.77
CA ASP A 53 -62.49 -67.61 22.81
C ASP A 53 -61.48 -67.14 23.87
N GLN A 54 -61.97 -66.32 24.81
CA GLN A 54 -61.18 -65.81 25.95
C GLN A 54 -60.71 -66.90 26.94
N GLY A 55 -61.22 -68.13 26.84
CA GLY A 55 -60.81 -69.24 27.70
C GLY A 55 -59.48 -69.87 27.27
N THR A 56 -59.24 -69.91 25.95
CA THR A 56 -58.04 -70.48 25.35
C THR A 56 -56.96 -69.40 25.10
N TYR A 57 -57.37 -68.16 24.82
CA TYR A 57 -56.48 -67.05 24.49
C TYR A 57 -56.63 -65.87 25.47
N PRO A 58 -55.68 -65.66 26.40
CA PRO A 58 -55.82 -64.67 27.46
C PRO A 58 -55.66 -63.23 26.96
N CYS A 59 -56.72 -62.44 27.10
CA CYS A 59 -56.68 -60.97 26.95
C CYS A 59 -57.61 -60.30 27.96
N HIS A 60 -57.05 -59.43 28.80
CA HIS A 60 -57.77 -58.75 29.88
C HIS A 60 -57.94 -57.24 29.61
N GLY A 61 -57.72 -56.82 28.37
CA GLY A 61 -57.92 -55.45 27.88
C GLY A 61 -58.69 -55.44 26.56
N ILE A 62 -58.34 -54.51 25.68
CA ILE A 62 -58.93 -54.41 24.34
C ILE A 62 -58.24 -55.45 23.43
N CYS A 63 -58.98 -56.50 23.07
CA CYS A 63 -58.55 -57.55 22.14
C CYS A 63 -58.84 -57.14 20.69
N VAL A 64 -57.86 -57.31 19.81
CA VAL A 64 -58.00 -57.10 18.36
C VAL A 64 -57.47 -58.34 17.64
N ASN A 65 -58.35 -59.06 16.95
CA ASN A 65 -57.95 -60.20 16.11
C ASN A 65 -57.15 -59.71 14.91
N THR A 66 -56.04 -60.38 14.62
CA THR A 66 -55.18 -60.12 13.47
C THR A 66 -55.02 -61.40 12.66
N VAL A 67 -54.61 -61.31 11.40
CA VAL A 67 -54.54 -62.52 10.56
C VAL A 67 -53.47 -63.48 11.10
N GLY A 68 -53.90 -64.61 11.67
CA GLY A 68 -53.09 -65.67 12.27
C GLY A 68 -52.60 -65.40 13.70
N SER A 69 -53.13 -64.40 14.41
CA SER A 69 -52.79 -64.07 15.81
C SER A 69 -53.75 -63.01 16.38
N TYR A 70 -53.68 -62.68 17.67
CA TYR A 70 -54.38 -61.52 18.24
C TYR A 70 -53.44 -60.53 18.93
N THR A 71 -53.89 -59.29 19.10
CA THR A 71 -53.20 -58.25 19.87
C THR A 71 -54.07 -57.80 21.04
N CYS A 72 -53.53 -57.82 22.26
CA CYS A 72 -54.20 -57.33 23.47
C CYS A 72 -53.56 -56.03 23.96
N THR A 73 -54.36 -55.00 24.22
CA THR A 73 -53.87 -53.68 24.68
C THR A 73 -54.62 -53.15 25.89
N CYS A 74 -53.93 -52.37 26.74
CA CYS A 74 -54.53 -51.77 27.94
C CYS A 74 -55.51 -50.63 27.59
N GLU A 75 -56.55 -50.44 28.41
CA GLU A 75 -57.49 -49.33 28.26
C GLU A 75 -56.84 -47.96 28.54
N ARG A 76 -57.38 -46.90 27.93
CA ARG A 76 -56.84 -45.53 28.05
C ARG A 76 -56.73 -45.10 29.52
N GLY A 77 -55.52 -44.73 29.94
CA GLY A 77 -55.22 -44.27 31.30
C GLY A 77 -54.56 -45.33 32.19
N THR A 78 -54.40 -46.56 31.70
CA THR A 78 -53.69 -47.64 32.37
C THR A 78 -52.40 -48.01 31.61
N SER A 79 -51.38 -48.49 32.32
CA SER A 79 -50.11 -48.95 31.75
C SER A 79 -49.68 -50.26 32.41
N GLY A 80 -49.22 -51.23 31.63
CA GLY A 80 -48.86 -52.56 32.10
C GLY A 80 -48.96 -53.62 31.02
N ASP A 81 -49.05 -54.88 31.42
CA ASP A 81 -49.20 -56.03 30.52
C ASP A 81 -50.67 -56.45 30.43
N ALA A 82 -51.26 -56.36 29.23
CA ALA A 82 -52.68 -56.64 28.98
C ALA A 82 -53.00 -58.14 28.88
N TYR A 83 -51.98 -59.00 28.72
CA TYR A 83 -52.14 -60.45 28.60
C TYR A 83 -52.28 -61.12 29.97
N THR A 84 -51.82 -60.47 31.04
CA THR A 84 -51.88 -60.99 32.41
C THR A 84 -53.07 -60.46 33.20
N LEU A 85 -53.75 -61.35 33.92
CA LEU A 85 -54.82 -60.98 34.85
C LEU A 85 -54.24 -60.03 35.92
N ASN A 86 -54.79 -58.82 36.04
CA ASN A 86 -54.31 -57.72 36.90
C ASN A 86 -52.90 -57.15 36.56
N GLY A 87 -52.46 -57.24 35.31
CA GLY A 87 -51.16 -56.73 34.86
C GLY A 87 -51.06 -55.20 34.68
N TYR A 88 -52.13 -54.43 34.89
CA TYR A 88 -52.19 -52.98 34.63
C TYR A 88 -52.15 -52.12 35.90
N LYS A 89 -51.53 -50.93 35.81
CA LYS A 89 -51.49 -49.89 36.85
C LYS A 89 -52.04 -48.57 36.30
N GLU A 90 -52.76 -47.81 37.14
CA GLU A 90 -53.19 -46.45 36.80
C GLU A 90 -51.98 -45.50 36.75
N ILE A 91 -51.96 -44.63 35.75
CA ILE A 91 -50.89 -43.62 35.60
C ILE A 91 -51.19 -42.46 36.58
N ALA A 92 -50.39 -42.33 37.64
CA ALA A 92 -50.53 -41.25 38.63
C ALA A 92 -50.33 -39.85 38.00
N LYS A 93 -51.26 -38.93 38.26
CA LYS A 93 -51.32 -37.58 37.65
C LYS A 93 -50.25 -36.57 38.13
N ASP A 94 -49.38 -36.95 39.07
CA ASP A 94 -48.43 -36.02 39.70
C ASP A 94 -47.15 -35.72 38.90
N THR A 95 -46.93 -36.40 37.77
CA THR A 95 -45.71 -36.21 36.97
C THR A 95 -45.71 -34.93 36.12
N ILE A 96 -46.88 -34.31 35.89
CA ILE A 96 -47.00 -33.14 34.98
C ILE A 96 -46.56 -31.83 35.65
N HIS A 97 -46.67 -31.69 36.97
CA HIS A 97 -46.31 -30.44 37.66
C HIS A 97 -44.79 -30.20 37.76
N VAL A 98 -43.97 -31.25 37.76
CA VAL A 98 -42.51 -31.12 37.89
C VAL A 98 -41.86 -30.63 36.58
N VAL A 99 -42.42 -30.98 35.42
CA VAL A 99 -41.89 -30.59 34.11
C VAL A 99 -42.09 -29.09 33.82
N LEU A 100 -43.19 -28.50 34.29
CA LEU A 100 -43.48 -27.07 34.09
C LEU A 100 -42.63 -26.13 34.97
N ILE A 101 -42.18 -26.58 36.14
CA ILE A 101 -41.36 -25.77 37.05
C ILE A 101 -39.88 -25.76 36.61
N ILE A 102 -39.36 -26.87 36.09
CA ILE A 102 -37.95 -26.98 35.65
C ILE A 102 -37.71 -26.31 34.28
N GLY A 103 -38.72 -26.22 33.41
CA GLY A 103 -38.64 -25.53 32.11
C GLY A 103 -38.53 -24.00 32.22
N ASN A 104 -39.09 -23.37 33.25
CA ASN A 104 -39.05 -21.91 33.40
C ASN A 104 -37.71 -21.39 33.96
N ALA A 105 -37.05 -22.14 34.85
CA ALA A 105 -35.76 -21.72 35.44
C ALA A 105 -34.58 -21.78 34.45
N SER A 106 -34.68 -22.62 33.42
CA SER A 106 -33.66 -22.75 32.37
C SER A 106 -33.85 -21.71 31.26
N MET A 107 -35.09 -21.38 30.88
CA MET A 107 -35.39 -20.32 29.89
C MET A 107 -35.08 -18.90 30.38
N GLN A 108 -35.21 -18.64 31.68
CA GLN A 108 -34.95 -17.32 32.28
C GLN A 108 -33.45 -16.97 32.35
N LYS A 109 -32.56 -17.97 32.28
CA LYS A 109 -31.10 -17.75 32.18
C LYS A 109 -30.70 -17.32 30.77
N TYR A 110 -31.32 -17.89 29.74
CA TYR A 110 -31.05 -17.51 28.35
C TYR A 110 -31.55 -16.10 28.02
N THR A 111 -32.72 -15.70 28.51
CA THR A 111 -33.24 -14.33 28.31
C THR A 111 -32.35 -13.29 28.98
N ASN A 112 -31.91 -13.52 30.22
CA ASN A 112 -30.97 -12.64 30.91
C ASN A 112 -29.61 -12.53 30.20
N MET A 113 -29.09 -13.64 29.65
CA MET A 113 -27.85 -13.63 28.87
C MET A 113 -27.98 -12.80 27.59
N VAL A 114 -29.09 -12.95 26.86
CA VAL A 114 -29.36 -12.18 25.63
C VAL A 114 -29.51 -10.69 25.94
N ILE A 115 -30.20 -10.32 27.03
CA ILE A 115 -30.32 -8.92 27.46
C ILE A 115 -28.94 -8.36 27.83
N MET A 116 -28.11 -9.11 28.55
CA MET A 116 -26.75 -8.68 28.88
C MET A 116 -25.89 -8.46 27.62
N LEU A 117 -25.97 -9.36 26.63
CA LEU A 117 -25.26 -9.19 25.36
C LEU A 117 -25.79 -7.97 24.57
N ALA A 118 -27.10 -7.73 24.58
CA ALA A 118 -27.70 -6.55 23.95
C ALA A 118 -27.22 -5.26 24.62
N VAL A 119 -27.20 -5.21 25.96
CA VAL A 119 -26.68 -4.07 26.74
C VAL A 119 -25.19 -3.85 26.45
N ILE A 120 -24.37 -4.90 26.43
CA ILE A 120 -22.94 -4.80 26.09
C ILE A 120 -22.76 -4.27 24.67
N SER A 121 -23.51 -4.79 23.69
CA SER A 121 -23.46 -4.31 22.30
C SER A 121 -23.88 -2.85 22.18
N GLY A 122 -24.90 -2.42 22.94
CA GLY A 122 -25.33 -1.03 23.06
C GLY A 122 -24.24 -0.13 23.64
N ILE A 123 -23.61 -0.53 24.75
CA ILE A 123 -22.50 0.20 25.37
C ILE A 123 -21.32 0.31 24.39
N VAL A 124 -20.95 -0.78 23.72
CA VAL A 124 -19.87 -0.78 22.70
C VAL A 124 -20.20 0.15 21.54
N GLY A 125 -21.44 0.12 21.03
CA GLY A 125 -21.90 1.01 19.98
C GLY A 125 -21.87 2.49 20.39
N ILE A 126 -22.29 2.79 21.62
CA ILE A 126 -22.21 4.14 22.20
C ILE A 126 -20.75 4.58 22.37
N CYS A 127 -19.87 3.72 22.92
CA CYS A 127 -18.45 4.01 23.07
C CYS A 127 -17.78 4.25 21.71
N TYR A 128 -18.09 3.44 20.70
CA TYR A 128 -17.61 3.62 19.33
C TYR A 128 -18.12 4.94 18.74
N GLY A 129 -19.40 5.27 18.93
CA GLY A 129 -19.99 6.54 18.51
C GLY A 129 -19.35 7.76 19.18
N ILE A 130 -19.07 7.69 20.49
CA ILE A 130 -18.37 8.74 21.24
C ILE A 130 -16.94 8.90 20.72
N ARG A 131 -16.19 7.81 20.56
CA ARG A 131 -14.82 7.83 20.00
C ARG A 131 -14.80 8.45 18.60
N ARG A 132 -15.74 8.05 17.73
CA ARG A 132 -15.88 8.59 16.37
C ARG A 132 -16.20 10.09 16.38
N ARG A 133 -17.12 10.55 17.24
CA ARG A 133 -17.42 11.99 17.40
C ARG A 133 -16.22 12.79 17.90
N LYS A 134 -15.46 12.27 18.86
CA LYS A 134 -14.22 12.91 19.34
C LYS A 134 -13.20 13.06 18.21
N LEU A 135 -13.03 12.01 17.39
CA LEU A 135 -12.12 12.05 16.25
C LEU A 135 -12.54 13.08 15.19
N ILE A 136 -13.84 13.16 14.86
CA ILE A 136 -14.35 14.15 13.90
C ILE A 136 -14.11 15.57 14.41
N LYS A 137 -14.44 15.86 15.68
CA LYS A 137 -14.19 17.17 16.29
C LYS A 137 -12.71 17.55 16.31
N LEU A 138 -11.83 16.57 16.54
CA LEU A 138 -10.39 16.79 16.51
C LEU A 138 -9.90 17.15 15.10
N ARG A 139 -10.41 16.47 14.07
CA ARG A 139 -10.10 16.77 12.66
C ARG A 139 -10.60 18.16 12.25
N GLU A 140 -11.81 18.53 12.67
CA GLU A 140 -12.37 19.87 12.44
C GLU A 140 -11.51 20.94 13.10
N LYS A 141 -11.07 20.70 14.35
CA LYS A 141 -10.14 21.59 15.06
C LYS A 141 -8.84 21.78 14.28
N PHE A 142 -8.21 20.70 13.82
CA PHE A 142 -6.99 20.80 13.01
C PHE A 142 -7.24 21.51 11.68
N PHE A 143 -8.36 21.23 11.02
CA PHE A 143 -8.74 21.91 9.78
C PHE A 143 -8.84 23.44 9.97
N GLU A 144 -9.44 23.89 11.08
CA GLU A 144 -9.53 25.31 11.41
C GLU A 144 -8.16 25.91 11.77
N GLN A 145 -7.39 25.23 12.62
CA GLN A 145 -6.05 25.68 13.06
C GLN A 145 -5.06 25.80 11.90
N ASN A 146 -5.10 24.86 10.96
CA ASN A 146 -4.24 24.83 9.78
C ASN A 146 -4.72 25.79 8.66
N GLY A 147 -5.64 26.71 8.96
CA GLY A 147 -6.10 27.74 8.02
C GLY A 147 -7.04 27.22 6.92
N GLY A 148 -7.67 26.06 7.11
CA GLY A 148 -8.52 25.43 6.10
C GLY A 148 -9.72 26.28 5.67
N VAL A 149 -10.24 27.14 6.55
CA VAL A 149 -11.30 28.09 6.22
C VAL A 149 -10.81 29.12 5.19
N LEU A 150 -9.63 29.71 5.42
CA LEU A 150 -9.01 30.70 4.53
C LEU A 150 -8.63 30.08 3.19
N LEU A 151 -8.01 28.89 3.21
CA LEU A 151 -7.61 28.20 1.99
C LEU A 151 -8.83 27.82 1.14
N LYS A 152 -9.91 27.34 1.76
CA LYS A 152 -11.16 27.01 1.07
C LYS A 152 -11.85 28.25 0.46
N GLN A 153 -11.75 29.41 1.11
CA GLN A 153 -12.24 30.67 0.55
C GLN A 153 -11.39 31.10 -0.65
N LYS A 154 -10.06 31.01 -0.56
CA LYS A 154 -9.13 31.38 -1.63
C LYS A 154 -9.31 30.51 -2.88
N ILE A 155 -9.50 29.20 -2.71
CA ILE A 155 -9.80 28.25 -3.80
C ILE A 155 -11.12 28.62 -4.50
N LYS A 156 -12.13 29.07 -3.75
CA LYS A 156 -13.45 29.44 -4.33
C LYS A 156 -13.45 30.80 -5.04
N SER A 157 -12.65 31.76 -4.58
CA SER A 157 -12.64 33.12 -5.13
C SER A 157 -11.77 33.28 -6.37
N GLN A 158 -10.66 32.54 -6.46
CA GLN A 158 -9.72 32.63 -7.58
C GLN A 158 -9.97 31.50 -8.59
N GLY A 159 -11.09 31.54 -9.32
CA GLY A 159 -11.54 30.53 -10.29
C GLY A 159 -10.64 30.22 -11.51
N SER A 160 -9.31 30.35 -11.37
CA SER A 160 -8.30 30.11 -12.39
C SER A 160 -6.92 29.67 -11.85
N TYR A 161 -6.79 29.25 -10.57
CA TYR A 161 -5.63 28.44 -10.18
C TYR A 161 -5.95 26.98 -10.44
N GLU A 162 -5.14 26.30 -11.26
CA GLU A 162 -5.31 24.88 -11.59
C GLU A 162 -5.41 24.01 -10.32
N ASP A 163 -6.65 23.67 -9.95
CA ASP A 163 -7.11 22.47 -9.23
C ASP A 163 -6.39 22.04 -7.93
N MET A 164 -5.97 22.99 -7.08
CA MET A 164 -5.55 22.63 -5.72
C MET A 164 -6.75 22.04 -4.95
N THR A 165 -6.68 20.75 -4.67
CA THR A 165 -7.78 19.98 -4.06
C THR A 165 -7.58 19.83 -2.56
N LEU A 166 -8.62 20.13 -1.77
CA LEU A 166 -8.66 19.80 -0.34
C LEU A 166 -9.13 18.35 -0.17
N PHE A 167 -8.24 17.48 0.25
CA PHE A 167 -8.51 16.07 0.50
C PHE A 167 -8.89 15.84 1.97
N SER A 168 -9.84 14.95 2.21
CA SER A 168 -10.08 14.39 3.54
C SER A 168 -9.10 13.27 3.86
N ILE A 169 -8.81 13.05 5.13
CA ILE A 169 -7.89 11.98 5.54
C ILE A 169 -8.42 10.59 5.14
N GLU A 170 -9.75 10.45 5.09
CA GLU A 170 -10.41 9.21 4.68
C GLU A 170 -10.18 8.91 3.19
N GLN A 171 -10.18 9.93 2.34
CA GLN A 171 -9.83 9.78 0.91
C GLN A 171 -8.38 9.35 0.75
N LEU A 172 -7.45 9.99 1.48
CA LEU A 172 -6.03 9.65 1.40
C LEU A 172 -5.76 8.24 1.93
N ARG A 173 -6.39 7.84 3.04
CA ARG A 173 -6.28 6.46 3.60
C ARG A 173 -6.76 5.39 2.63
N LYS A 174 -7.86 5.65 1.92
CA LYS A 174 -8.34 4.75 0.85
C LYS A 174 -7.35 4.68 -0.30
N ALA A 175 -6.77 5.81 -0.70
CA ALA A 175 -5.84 5.89 -1.82
C ALA A 175 -4.54 5.09 -1.59
N ILE A 176 -4.10 4.96 -0.34
CA ILE A 176 -2.89 4.21 0.05
C ILE A 176 -3.20 2.81 0.59
N ASN A 177 -4.42 2.31 0.38
CA ASN A 177 -4.88 1.01 0.88
C ASN A 177 -4.58 0.80 2.38
N ASN A 178 -4.98 1.75 3.22
CA ASN A 178 -4.75 1.75 4.68
C ASN A 178 -3.26 1.67 5.11
N TYR A 179 -2.36 2.36 4.39
CA TYR A 179 -0.92 2.41 4.65
C TYR A 179 -0.23 1.03 4.48
N SER A 180 -0.66 0.27 3.48
CA SER A 180 0.05 -0.97 3.10
C SER A 180 1.53 -0.70 2.78
N GLN A 181 2.42 -1.62 3.17
CA GLN A 181 3.85 -1.46 2.91
C GLN A 181 4.18 -1.38 1.41
N ASP A 182 3.36 -1.98 0.55
CA ASP A 182 3.53 -1.96 -0.91
C ASP A 182 3.39 -0.55 -1.52
N GLN A 183 2.81 0.39 -0.78
CA GLN A 183 2.66 1.79 -1.19
C GLN A 183 3.75 2.70 -0.62
N PHE A 184 4.69 2.18 0.17
CA PHE A 184 5.79 2.98 0.71
C PHE A 184 6.83 3.26 -0.39
N ILE A 185 7.14 4.54 -0.61
CA ILE A 185 8.20 4.97 -1.54
C ILE A 185 9.50 5.19 -0.78
N GLY A 186 9.43 5.87 0.36
CA GLY A 186 10.62 6.23 1.11
C GLY A 186 10.34 7.01 2.39
N LYS A 187 11.39 7.16 3.19
CA LYS A 187 11.39 7.91 4.44
C LYS A 187 12.64 8.78 4.46
N GLY A 188 12.45 10.09 4.63
CA GLY A 188 13.51 11.08 4.69
C GLY A 188 13.40 11.98 5.92
N GLY A 189 14.23 13.03 5.98
CA GLY A 189 14.20 14.02 7.06
C GLY A 189 12.85 14.74 7.20
N TYR A 190 12.13 14.91 6.08
CA TYR A 190 10.85 15.62 5.99
C TYR A 190 9.62 14.73 6.14
N GLY A 191 9.80 13.44 6.48
CA GLY A 191 8.69 12.52 6.76
C GLY A 191 8.69 11.25 5.92
N VAL A 192 7.48 10.70 5.75
CA VAL A 192 7.21 9.46 5.03
C VAL A 192 6.43 9.75 3.76
N VAL A 193 6.85 9.13 2.67
CA VAL A 193 6.25 9.32 1.34
C VAL A 193 5.60 8.02 0.88
N TYR A 194 4.34 8.12 0.49
CA TYR A 194 3.54 7.01 -0.01
C TYR A 194 3.11 7.26 -1.46
N LYS A 195 3.07 6.19 -2.25
CA LYS A 195 2.34 6.13 -3.50
C LYS A 195 0.86 5.93 -3.19
N GLY A 196 -0.02 6.64 -3.89
CA GLY A 196 -1.47 6.49 -3.72
C GLY A 196 -2.18 6.45 -5.06
N VAL A 197 -3.36 5.85 -5.08
CA VAL A 197 -4.27 5.86 -6.23
C VAL A 197 -5.58 6.48 -5.82
N LEU A 198 -5.85 7.70 -6.29
CA LEU A 198 -7.09 8.42 -6.02
C LEU A 198 -8.28 7.81 -6.80
N ALA A 199 -9.50 8.18 -6.39
CA ALA A 199 -10.71 7.88 -7.15
C ALA A 199 -10.57 8.42 -8.59
N GLY A 200 -10.84 7.58 -9.59
CA GLY A 200 -10.56 7.88 -10.99
C GLY A 200 -9.22 7.36 -11.52
N LYS A 201 -8.51 6.50 -10.75
CA LYS A 201 -7.25 5.85 -11.13
C LYS A 201 -6.06 6.80 -11.33
N ARG A 202 -6.13 8.01 -10.80
CA ARG A 202 -5.01 8.96 -10.80
C ARG A 202 -3.99 8.54 -9.75
N VAL A 203 -2.75 8.29 -10.18
CA VAL A 203 -1.63 7.98 -9.28
C VAL A 203 -1.06 9.28 -8.72
N VAL A 204 -0.79 9.31 -7.41
CA VAL A 204 -0.29 10.48 -6.67
C VAL A 204 0.79 10.10 -5.67
N VAL A 205 1.51 11.11 -5.19
CA VAL A 205 2.46 10.99 -4.09
C VAL A 205 1.91 11.71 -2.87
N ILE A 206 1.90 11.04 -1.72
CA ILE A 206 1.37 11.55 -0.46
C ILE A 206 2.53 11.68 0.53
N LYS A 207 2.91 12.92 0.86
CA LYS A 207 3.98 13.26 1.82
C LYS A 207 3.36 13.55 3.18
N LYS A 208 3.70 12.75 4.19
CA LYS A 208 3.24 12.89 5.58
C LYS A 208 4.44 13.09 6.51
N SER A 209 4.45 14.17 7.29
CA SER A 209 5.49 14.41 8.30
C SER A 209 5.46 13.37 9.42
N LYS A 210 6.64 13.00 9.94
CA LYS A 210 6.80 11.91 10.93
C LYS A 210 6.71 12.39 12.38
N LEU A 211 7.18 13.60 12.65
CA LEU A 211 7.18 14.23 13.97
C LEU A 211 6.42 15.55 13.88
N VAL A 212 5.80 15.93 14.98
CA VAL A 212 5.14 17.23 15.13
C VAL A 212 6.15 18.14 15.82
N ASP A 213 6.65 19.10 15.06
CA ASP A 213 7.41 20.24 15.57
C ASP A 213 7.00 21.48 14.75
N GLU A 214 7.12 22.68 15.34
CA GLU A 214 6.72 23.95 14.71
C GLU A 214 7.43 24.15 13.36
N SER A 215 8.67 23.68 13.24
CA SER A 215 9.45 23.72 11.99
C SER A 215 8.77 23.00 10.82
N GLN A 216 8.02 21.92 11.08
CA GLN A 216 7.30 21.16 10.04
C GLN A 216 6.05 21.89 9.57
N ALA A 217 5.37 22.61 10.46
CA ALA A 217 4.24 23.46 10.08
C ALA A 217 4.69 24.64 9.21
N GLU A 218 5.83 25.28 9.54
CA GLU A 218 6.40 26.34 8.70
C GLU A 218 6.77 25.81 7.30
N GLN A 219 7.42 24.63 7.22
CA GLN A 219 7.74 24.00 5.94
C GLN A 219 6.49 23.72 5.11
N PHE A 220 5.42 23.20 5.71
CA PHE A 220 4.15 23.00 5.01
C PHE A 220 3.59 24.31 4.45
N ILE A 221 3.54 25.36 5.27
CA ILE A 221 3.03 26.68 4.86
C ILE A 221 3.87 27.22 3.70
N ASN A 222 5.21 27.12 3.79
CA ASN A 222 6.11 27.51 2.71
C ASN A 222 5.83 26.71 1.44
N GLU A 223 5.74 25.39 1.50
CA GLU A 223 5.47 24.56 0.32
C GLU A 223 4.17 24.96 -0.40
N VAL A 224 3.08 25.14 0.34
CA VAL A 224 1.80 25.57 -0.25
C VAL A 224 1.92 26.98 -0.82
N LEU A 225 2.55 27.90 -0.11
CA LEU A 225 2.71 29.29 -0.55
C LEU A 225 3.56 29.39 -1.81
N MET A 226 4.66 28.65 -1.91
CA MET A 226 5.56 28.68 -3.05
C MET A 226 4.95 27.97 -4.27
N LEU A 227 4.45 26.74 -4.09
CA LEU A 227 3.93 25.94 -5.20
C LEU A 227 2.59 26.45 -5.74
N THR A 228 1.89 27.32 -5.01
CA THR A 228 0.75 28.07 -5.56
C THR A 228 1.17 29.25 -6.43
N GLN A 229 2.42 29.73 -6.35
CA GLN A 229 2.91 30.85 -7.16
C GLN A 229 3.78 30.38 -8.35
N VAL A 230 4.33 29.17 -8.27
CA VAL A 230 5.26 28.61 -9.27
C VAL A 230 4.49 27.77 -10.28
N ILE A 231 4.52 28.17 -11.55
CA ILE A 231 3.97 27.38 -12.67
C ILE A 231 5.09 27.14 -13.68
N HIS A 232 5.75 25.99 -13.59
CA HIS A 232 6.85 25.64 -14.48
C HIS A 232 6.86 24.15 -14.81
N ARG A 233 7.18 23.79 -16.06
CA ARG A 233 7.15 22.39 -16.55
C ARG A 233 8.12 21.47 -15.77
N ASN A 234 9.26 22.03 -15.35
CA ASN A 234 10.33 21.35 -14.62
C ASN A 234 10.23 21.57 -13.10
N VAL A 235 9.04 21.84 -12.57
CA VAL A 235 8.74 21.84 -11.14
C VAL A 235 7.64 20.82 -10.89
N VAL A 236 7.72 20.06 -9.80
CA VAL A 236 6.71 19.07 -9.43
C VAL A 236 5.42 19.79 -9.01
N LYS A 237 4.30 19.40 -9.63
CA LYS A 237 2.99 20.01 -9.34
C LYS A 237 2.41 19.53 -8.01
N LEU A 238 2.08 20.47 -7.13
CA LEU A 238 1.23 20.24 -5.97
C LEU A 238 -0.21 20.08 -6.42
N LEU A 239 -0.83 18.93 -6.13
CA LEU A 239 -2.23 18.65 -6.48
C LEU A 239 -3.19 19.07 -5.36
N GLY A 240 -2.71 19.14 -4.12
CA GLY A 240 -3.54 19.50 -2.99
C GLY A 240 -2.94 19.13 -1.66
N CYS A 241 -3.75 19.28 -0.62
CA CYS A 241 -3.35 18.97 0.75
C CYS A 241 -4.53 18.44 1.57
N CYS A 242 -4.22 17.83 2.71
CA CYS A 242 -5.17 17.47 3.75
C CYS A 242 -4.79 18.17 5.05
N LEU A 243 -5.73 18.93 5.62
CA LEU A 243 -5.53 19.76 6.80
C LEU A 243 -6.14 19.14 8.08
N GLU A 244 -6.68 17.92 7.99
CA GLU A 244 -7.42 17.23 9.07
C GLU A 244 -6.51 16.52 10.10
N GLU A 245 -5.20 16.71 10.00
CA GLU A 245 -4.19 16.14 10.90
C GLU A 245 -3.37 17.26 11.53
N GLU A 246 -2.64 16.95 12.61
CA GLU A 246 -1.86 17.92 13.37
C GLU A 246 -0.80 18.64 12.52
N VAL A 247 -0.04 17.87 11.73
CA VAL A 247 0.75 18.40 10.62
C VAL A 247 0.03 18.05 9.32
N PRO A 248 -0.30 19.04 8.49
CA PRO A 248 -0.94 18.79 7.21
C PRO A 248 -0.17 17.82 6.29
N ILE A 249 -0.92 17.15 5.42
CA ILE A 249 -0.40 16.19 4.44
C ILE A 249 -0.43 16.82 3.06
N LEU A 250 0.67 16.68 2.30
CA LEU A 250 0.78 17.21 0.94
C LEU A 250 0.59 16.10 -0.10
N VAL A 251 -0.06 16.43 -1.22
CA VAL A 251 -0.37 15.52 -2.32
C VAL A 251 0.18 16.09 -3.63
N TYR A 252 1.10 15.36 -4.26
CA TYR A 252 1.76 15.76 -5.50
C TYR A 252 1.41 14.83 -6.65
N GLU A 253 1.73 15.29 -7.87
CA GLU A 253 1.79 14.40 -9.03
C GLU A 253 2.81 13.27 -8.81
N PHE A 254 2.52 12.10 -9.37
CA PHE A 254 3.44 10.97 -9.32
C PHE A 254 4.47 11.07 -10.45
N ILE A 255 5.75 10.98 -10.08
CA ILE A 255 6.89 11.01 -10.99
C ILE A 255 7.58 9.64 -10.96
N SER A 256 7.69 8.98 -12.10
CA SER A 256 7.89 7.53 -12.20
C SER A 256 9.34 7.06 -12.15
N ASN A 257 10.31 7.86 -12.60
CA ASN A 257 11.70 7.40 -12.81
C ASN A 257 12.66 7.72 -11.64
N ASN A 258 12.14 7.80 -10.41
CA ASN A 258 12.87 8.07 -9.16
C ASN A 258 13.60 9.43 -9.17
N THR A 259 14.43 9.65 -8.15
CA THR A 259 15.30 10.82 -8.02
C THR A 259 16.51 10.71 -8.94
N LEU A 260 17.09 11.86 -9.30
CA LEU A 260 18.34 11.94 -10.02
C LEU A 260 19.48 11.26 -9.25
N PHE A 261 19.53 11.44 -7.93
CA PHE A 261 20.49 10.76 -7.04
C PHE A 261 20.44 9.24 -7.22
N HIS A 262 19.25 8.65 -7.23
CA HIS A 262 19.08 7.21 -7.41
C HIS A 262 19.62 6.75 -8.77
N ARG A 263 19.40 7.53 -9.83
CA ARG A 263 19.90 7.20 -11.17
C ARG A 263 21.42 7.33 -11.29
N ILE A 264 22.02 8.36 -10.70
CA ILE A 264 23.48 8.55 -10.72
C ILE A 264 24.17 7.43 -9.93
N HIS A 265 23.66 7.09 -8.74
CA HIS A 265 24.41 6.30 -7.76
C HIS A 265 24.01 4.82 -7.65
N GLN A 266 22.83 4.38 -8.14
CA GLN A 266 22.43 2.97 -8.07
C GLN A 266 22.69 2.23 -9.40
N ARG A 267 23.65 1.30 -9.36
CA ARG A 267 24.12 0.50 -10.51
C ARG A 267 23.14 -0.57 -11.02
N LEU A 268 22.01 -0.79 -10.35
CA LEU A 268 21.06 -1.85 -10.70
C LEU A 268 20.02 -1.31 -11.71
N GLY A 269 20.37 -1.33 -13.00
CA GLY A 269 19.35 -1.35 -14.06
C GLY A 269 19.43 -0.33 -15.20
N GLY A 270 20.59 0.27 -15.51
CA GLY A 270 20.70 0.92 -16.82
C GLY A 270 21.80 1.96 -16.95
N MET A 271 23.02 1.51 -17.25
CA MET A 271 24.10 2.39 -17.73
C MET A 271 23.73 3.13 -19.04
N ASN A 272 22.67 2.70 -19.74
CA ASN A 272 22.21 3.27 -20.99
C ASN A 272 21.36 4.55 -20.83
N TRP A 273 20.78 4.80 -19.65
CA TRP A 273 19.95 6.00 -19.45
C TRP A 273 20.78 7.28 -19.30
N LEU A 274 21.91 7.19 -18.59
CA LEU A 274 22.73 8.35 -18.21
C LEU A 274 23.77 8.69 -19.28
N SER A 275 23.35 8.73 -20.54
CA SER A 275 24.19 9.23 -21.62
C SER A 275 24.59 10.68 -21.36
N TRP A 276 25.70 11.12 -21.93
CA TRP A 276 26.15 12.51 -21.85
C TRP A 276 25.06 13.51 -22.27
N GLU A 277 24.33 13.20 -23.33
CA GLU A 277 23.20 14.01 -23.81
C GLU A 277 22.08 14.11 -22.77
N ASN A 278 21.69 13.00 -22.15
CA ASN A 278 20.66 13.00 -21.11
C ASN A 278 21.11 13.76 -19.86
N ARG A 279 22.40 13.68 -19.49
CA ARG A 279 22.98 14.47 -18.38
C ARG A 279 22.90 15.96 -18.65
N LEU A 280 23.32 16.40 -19.85
CA LEU A 280 23.20 17.79 -20.27
C LEU A 280 21.74 18.23 -20.30
N ARG A 281 20.82 17.41 -20.85
CA ARG A 281 19.39 17.76 -20.88
C ARG A 281 18.83 17.96 -19.46
N VAL A 282 19.06 17.02 -18.55
CA VAL A 282 18.59 17.10 -17.16
C VAL A 282 19.18 18.32 -16.45
N ALA A 283 20.48 18.59 -16.64
CA ALA A 283 21.14 19.77 -16.10
C ALA A 283 20.52 21.07 -16.64
N THR A 284 20.33 21.18 -17.96
CA THR A 284 19.70 22.33 -18.60
C THR A 284 18.28 22.55 -18.08
N GLU A 285 17.46 21.49 -17.96
CA GLU A 285 16.08 21.57 -17.49
C GLU A 285 15.98 22.03 -16.03
N ALA A 286 16.82 21.49 -15.15
CA ALA A 286 16.90 21.92 -13.75
C ALA A 286 17.41 23.36 -13.63
N ALA A 287 18.44 23.73 -14.39
CA ALA A 287 18.98 25.09 -14.39
C ALA A 287 17.95 26.13 -14.87
N ASN A 288 17.18 25.80 -15.91
CA ASN A 288 16.09 26.66 -16.38
C ASN A 288 15.02 26.86 -15.31
N ALA A 289 14.63 25.80 -14.60
CA ALA A 289 13.67 25.90 -13.51
C ALA A 289 14.16 26.81 -12.39
N LEU A 290 15.42 26.68 -11.97
CA LEU A 290 16.01 27.54 -10.94
C LEU A 290 16.14 29.00 -11.43
N GLY A 291 16.56 29.20 -12.68
CA GLY A 291 16.63 30.54 -13.29
C GLY A 291 15.27 31.23 -13.34
N TYR A 292 14.21 30.48 -13.64
CA TYR A 292 12.83 30.95 -13.56
C TYR A 292 12.47 31.40 -12.13
N LEU A 293 12.75 30.58 -11.11
CA LEU A 293 12.50 30.92 -9.70
C LEU A 293 13.21 32.20 -9.25
N HIS A 294 14.44 32.41 -9.71
CA HIS A 294 15.28 33.54 -9.29
C HIS A 294 14.97 34.85 -10.00
N SER A 295 14.49 34.81 -11.26
CA SER A 295 14.49 36.02 -12.10
C SER A 295 13.21 36.29 -12.90
N GLU A 296 12.32 35.31 -13.05
CA GLU A 296 11.13 35.44 -13.92
C GLU A 296 9.81 35.54 -13.13
N ILE A 297 9.86 35.37 -11.81
CA ILE A 297 8.71 35.50 -10.90
C ILE A 297 8.74 36.88 -10.23
N THR A 298 7.56 37.46 -10.00
CA THR A 298 7.38 38.77 -9.35
C THR A 298 8.09 38.90 -8.01
N MET A 299 8.12 37.82 -7.21
CA MET A 299 8.86 37.74 -5.96
C MET A 299 9.83 36.56 -6.08
N PRO A 300 11.14 36.80 -6.24
CA PRO A 300 12.12 35.74 -6.43
C PRO A 300 12.09 34.72 -5.30
N ILE A 301 12.26 33.44 -5.66
CA ILE A 301 12.25 32.32 -4.72
C ILE A 301 13.63 31.68 -4.72
N ILE A 302 14.31 31.69 -3.58
CA ILE A 302 15.53 30.90 -3.36
C ILE A 302 15.11 29.53 -2.84
N HIS A 303 15.47 28.47 -3.57
CA HIS A 303 15.04 27.11 -3.27
C HIS A 303 15.67 26.58 -1.98
N ARG A 304 16.98 26.81 -1.79
CA ARG A 304 17.81 26.57 -0.59
C ARG A 304 18.11 25.11 -0.24
N ASP A 305 17.39 24.15 -0.83
CA ASP A 305 17.69 22.72 -0.71
C ASP A 305 17.84 22.03 -2.08
N VAL A 306 18.64 22.64 -2.97
CA VAL A 306 18.95 22.06 -4.29
C VAL A 306 19.93 20.90 -4.11
N LYS A 307 19.50 19.70 -4.50
CA LYS A 307 20.30 18.46 -4.45
C LYS A 307 19.72 17.43 -5.41
N SER A 308 20.53 16.44 -5.79
CA SER A 308 20.09 15.39 -6.72
C SER A 308 18.96 14.50 -6.18
N THR A 309 18.70 14.46 -4.86
CA THR A 309 17.52 13.78 -4.29
C THR A 309 16.23 14.57 -4.47
N ASN A 310 16.31 15.88 -4.70
CA ASN A 310 15.16 16.78 -4.89
C ASN A 310 14.90 17.08 -6.38
N ILE A 311 15.62 16.42 -7.29
CA ILE A 311 15.35 16.45 -8.73
C ILE A 311 14.80 15.09 -9.11
N LEU A 312 13.53 15.03 -9.52
CA LEU A 312 12.87 13.82 -9.98
C LEU A 312 12.90 13.72 -11.50
N LEU A 313 12.74 12.51 -12.03
CA LEU A 313 12.67 12.24 -13.47
C LEU A 313 11.30 11.63 -13.81
N ASP A 314 10.58 12.24 -14.76
CA ASP A 314 9.31 11.69 -15.24
C ASP A 314 9.50 10.53 -16.23
N GLU A 315 8.42 10.04 -16.82
CA GLU A 315 8.43 8.90 -17.76
C GLU A 315 9.28 9.15 -19.02
N ASN A 316 9.37 10.40 -19.46
CA ASN A 316 10.24 10.86 -20.56
C ASN A 316 11.62 11.30 -20.05
N TYR A 317 11.84 11.13 -18.74
CA TYR A 317 12.99 11.59 -17.98
C TYR A 317 13.29 13.07 -18.16
N THR A 318 12.22 13.85 -18.17
CA THR A 318 12.25 15.28 -17.93
C THR A 318 12.54 15.51 -16.46
N ALA A 319 13.46 16.42 -16.16
CA ALA A 319 13.82 16.81 -14.80
C ALA A 319 12.73 17.69 -14.18
N LYS A 320 12.36 17.40 -12.93
CA LYS A 320 11.41 18.19 -12.14
C LYS A 320 11.94 18.44 -10.72
N ILE A 321 12.01 19.70 -10.33
CA ILE A 321 12.44 20.13 -8.99
C ILE A 321 11.30 19.93 -7.98
N LEU A 322 11.66 19.40 -6.81
CA LEU A 322 10.80 19.11 -5.67
C LEU A 322 11.32 19.80 -4.41
N ASP A 323 10.44 19.94 -3.41
CA ASP A 323 10.74 20.22 -2.00
C ASP A 323 11.06 21.68 -1.67
N PHE A 324 10.02 22.51 -1.74
CA PHE A 324 10.08 23.95 -1.47
C PHE A 324 9.96 24.31 0.02
N GLY A 325 10.04 23.33 0.93
CA GLY A 325 9.78 23.56 2.35
C GLY A 325 10.82 24.46 3.02
N ALA A 326 12.06 24.44 2.52
CA ALA A 326 13.15 25.31 2.97
C ALA A 326 13.20 26.66 2.25
N SER A 327 12.45 26.83 1.16
CA SER A 327 12.58 27.97 0.26
C SER A 327 12.18 29.29 0.93
N LYS A 328 12.75 30.39 0.43
CA LYS A 328 12.49 31.74 0.93
C LYS A 328 12.18 32.69 -0.22
N LEU A 329 11.22 33.57 0.02
CA LEU A 329 10.91 34.67 -0.88
C LEU A 329 11.89 35.81 -0.61
N VAL A 330 12.41 36.42 -1.67
CA VAL A 330 13.25 37.60 -1.59
C VAL A 330 12.36 38.83 -1.78
N PRO A 331 12.30 39.77 -0.82
CA PRO A 331 11.59 41.04 -0.99
C PRO A 331 12.15 41.84 -2.17
N VAL A 332 11.29 42.58 -2.89
CA VAL A 332 11.65 43.30 -4.12
C VAL A 332 12.82 44.28 -3.94
N ASP A 333 13.01 44.82 -2.73
CA ASP A 333 14.04 45.83 -2.42
C ASP A 333 15.37 45.25 -1.91
N HIS A 334 15.52 43.92 -1.87
CA HIS A 334 16.69 43.26 -1.28
C HIS A 334 17.27 42.21 -2.23
N ASP A 335 18.59 42.08 -2.25
CA ASP A 335 19.35 41.06 -2.97
C ASP A 335 19.70 39.84 -2.09
N GLN A 336 19.53 39.99 -0.77
CA GLN A 336 19.90 39.00 0.22
C GLN A 336 18.87 38.90 1.35
N VAL A 337 18.82 37.72 1.98
CA VAL A 337 17.92 37.44 3.10
C VAL A 337 18.72 36.89 4.27
N THR A 338 18.78 37.64 5.37
CA THR A 338 19.35 37.15 6.63
C THR A 338 18.39 36.13 7.24
N THR A 339 18.83 34.88 7.39
CA THR A 339 17.98 33.80 7.91
C THR A 339 18.80 32.74 8.64
N LEU A 340 18.16 31.98 9.55
CA LEU A 340 18.78 30.83 10.21
C LEU A 340 19.42 29.92 9.17
N ILE A 341 20.54 29.24 9.44
CA ILE A 341 21.15 28.36 8.45
C ILE A 341 20.29 27.11 8.25
N GLN A 342 19.96 26.78 6.99
CA GLN A 342 19.24 25.56 6.62
C GLN A 342 19.70 25.09 5.24
N GLY A 343 19.84 23.78 5.07
CA GLY A 343 20.21 23.14 3.81
C GLY A 343 20.78 21.73 4.06
N THR A 344 21.24 21.07 3.00
CA THR A 344 21.82 19.73 3.10
C THR A 344 23.34 19.78 3.11
N LEU A 345 23.97 19.13 4.10
CA LEU A 345 25.43 19.00 4.17
C LEU A 345 25.99 18.38 2.88
N GLY A 346 27.07 18.96 2.35
CA GLY A 346 27.66 18.60 1.06
C GLY A 346 27.13 19.42 -0.13
N TYR A 347 25.94 20.01 -0.03
CA TYR A 347 25.39 20.96 -1.00
C TYR A 347 25.35 22.39 -0.48
N LEU A 348 25.43 22.57 0.84
CA LEU A 348 25.31 23.86 1.50
C LEU A 348 26.42 24.82 1.10
N ASP A 349 26.02 26.01 0.64
CA ASP A 349 26.92 27.11 0.29
C ASP A 349 27.79 27.53 1.50
N PRO A 350 29.13 27.49 1.38
CA PRO A 350 30.03 27.82 2.48
C PRO A 350 30.00 29.30 2.86
N GLU A 351 29.72 30.20 1.91
CA GLU A 351 29.60 31.63 2.21
C GLU A 351 28.33 31.89 3.03
N TYR A 352 27.19 31.34 2.60
CA TYR A 352 25.94 31.39 3.36
C TYR A 352 26.08 30.75 4.75
N PHE A 353 26.77 29.63 4.86
CA PHE A 353 27.03 28.98 6.15
C PHE A 353 27.80 29.90 7.11
N ASN A 354 28.75 30.68 6.61
CA ASN A 354 29.57 31.57 7.42
C ASN A 354 28.89 32.92 7.71
N SER A 355 28.17 33.48 6.74
CA SER A 355 27.59 34.83 6.82
C SER A 355 26.15 34.85 7.34
N SER A 356 25.43 33.73 7.25
CA SER A 356 23.97 33.64 7.40
C SER A 356 23.17 34.54 6.43
N GLN A 357 23.81 35.02 5.36
CA GLN A 357 23.18 35.79 4.28
C GLN A 357 22.85 34.86 3.12
N LEU A 358 21.57 34.65 2.88
CA LEU A 358 21.07 33.80 1.80
C LEU A 358 20.87 34.64 0.54
N THR A 359 21.43 34.20 -0.58
CA THR A 359 21.26 34.81 -1.91
C THR A 359 20.90 33.74 -2.94
N GLU A 360 20.48 34.14 -4.13
CA GLU A 360 20.26 33.21 -5.25
C GLU A 360 21.53 32.47 -5.65
N LYS A 361 22.70 33.03 -5.34
CA LYS A 361 24.02 32.40 -5.55
C LYS A 361 24.25 31.19 -4.65
N SER A 362 23.51 31.04 -3.55
CA SER A 362 23.56 29.83 -2.72
C SER A 362 22.94 28.62 -3.42
N ASP A 363 21.89 28.83 -4.22
CA ASP A 363 21.33 27.79 -5.09
C ASP A 363 22.30 27.45 -6.23
N VAL A 364 23.03 28.44 -6.76
CA VAL A 364 24.05 28.22 -7.80
C VAL A 364 25.16 27.29 -7.29
N TYR A 365 25.65 27.51 -6.06
CA TYR A 365 26.64 26.63 -5.45
C TYR A 365 26.10 25.20 -5.31
N SER A 366 24.90 25.07 -4.73
CA SER A 366 24.23 23.78 -4.53
C SER A 366 24.01 23.04 -5.86
N PHE A 367 23.66 23.77 -6.92
CA PHE A 367 23.53 23.21 -8.27
C PHE A 367 24.88 22.84 -8.89
N GLY A 368 25.95 23.60 -8.62
CA GLY A 368 27.32 23.25 -8.98
C GLY A 368 27.74 21.88 -8.43
N VAL A 369 27.32 21.54 -7.22
CA VAL A 369 27.52 20.20 -6.64
C VAL A 369 26.74 19.15 -7.41
N VAL A 370 25.48 19.41 -7.79
CA VAL A 370 24.69 18.50 -8.64
C VAL A 370 25.34 18.28 -10.01
N LEU A 371 25.90 19.32 -10.63
CA LEU A 371 26.67 19.19 -11.86
C LEU A 371 27.92 18.33 -11.67
N ALA A 372 28.63 18.51 -10.55
CA ALA A 372 29.78 17.68 -10.21
C ALA A 372 29.39 16.20 -10.02
N GLU A 373 28.27 15.91 -9.35
CA GLU A 373 27.72 14.55 -9.26
C GLU A 373 27.39 13.98 -10.64
N LEU A 374 26.78 14.78 -11.51
CA LEU A 374 26.43 14.39 -12.87
C LEU A 374 27.65 14.06 -13.73
N ILE A 375 28.80 14.73 -13.56
CA ILE A 375 30.00 14.44 -14.37
C ILE A 375 30.91 13.35 -13.77
N THR A 376 30.90 13.19 -12.45
CA THR A 376 31.79 12.23 -11.76
C THR A 376 31.12 10.92 -11.41
N GLY A 377 29.80 10.90 -11.29
CA GLY A 377 29.05 9.76 -10.76
C GLY A 377 29.35 9.48 -9.28
N LYS A 378 29.99 10.42 -8.55
CA LYS A 378 30.38 10.28 -7.13
C LYS A 378 29.47 11.11 -6.23
N LYS A 379 29.32 10.67 -4.98
CA LYS A 379 28.51 11.39 -3.99
C LYS A 379 29.26 12.60 -3.42
N PRO A 380 28.58 13.69 -3.03
CA PRO A 380 29.22 14.93 -2.56
C PRO A 380 30.05 14.83 -1.29
N ILE A 381 29.76 13.86 -0.42
CA ILE A 381 30.41 13.69 0.90
C ILE A 381 31.61 12.73 0.81
N GLU A 382 31.82 12.06 -0.32
CA GLU A 382 33.05 11.32 -0.56
C GLU A 382 34.14 12.33 -0.94
N ASN A 383 35.28 12.33 -0.21
CA ASN A 383 36.43 13.25 -0.35
C ASN A 383 37.11 13.26 -1.74
N ARG A 384 36.43 12.79 -2.79
CA ARG A 384 36.95 12.61 -4.15
C ARG A 384 36.02 13.14 -5.24
N LEU A 385 35.04 13.99 -4.90
CA LEU A 385 34.10 14.59 -5.89
C LEU A 385 34.85 15.32 -7.02
N PHE A 386 36.09 15.76 -6.78
CA PHE A 386 36.88 16.54 -7.75
C PHE A 386 37.97 15.74 -8.48
N GLU A 387 38.15 14.44 -8.18
CA GLU A 387 39.36 13.75 -8.64
C GLU A 387 39.21 13.05 -10.00
N ILE A 388 38.01 12.65 -10.44
CA ILE A 388 37.86 11.81 -11.64
C ILE A 388 36.51 12.05 -12.33
N VAL A 389 36.52 12.49 -13.60
CA VAL A 389 35.36 12.46 -14.51
C VAL A 389 35.00 11.00 -14.81
N GLU A 390 33.72 10.65 -14.82
CA GLU A 390 33.32 9.26 -15.04
C GLU A 390 33.86 8.75 -16.41
N PRO A 391 34.60 7.63 -16.48
CA PRO A 391 35.30 7.19 -17.70
C PRO A 391 34.40 7.00 -18.93
N ARG A 392 33.10 6.76 -18.71
CA ARG A 392 32.12 6.68 -19.80
C ARG A 392 31.90 8.00 -20.51
N LEU A 393 31.96 9.11 -19.79
CA LEU A 393 31.75 10.43 -20.38
C LEU A 393 32.85 10.80 -21.36
N LEU A 394 34.08 10.31 -21.12
CA LEU A 394 35.21 10.46 -22.05
C LEU A 394 34.96 9.77 -23.40
N ARG A 395 34.00 8.84 -23.49
CA ARG A 395 33.63 8.14 -24.73
C ARG A 395 32.42 8.76 -25.44
N GLU A 396 31.63 9.58 -24.74
CA GLU A 396 30.34 10.10 -25.22
C GLU A 396 30.31 11.62 -25.43
N GLY A 397 31.03 12.39 -24.60
CA GLY A 397 31.17 13.84 -24.73
C GLY A 397 32.46 14.22 -25.43
N THR A 398 32.47 15.36 -26.12
CA THR A 398 33.74 15.90 -26.65
C THR A 398 34.59 16.46 -25.51
N PHE A 399 35.91 16.50 -25.70
CA PHE A 399 36.82 17.04 -24.70
C PHE A 399 36.48 18.49 -24.35
N GLU A 400 36.14 19.31 -25.34
CA GLU A 400 35.74 20.71 -25.16
C GLU A 400 34.46 20.84 -24.33
N GLN A 401 33.49 19.94 -24.53
CA GLN A 401 32.25 19.95 -23.75
C GLN A 401 32.51 19.57 -22.30
N LEU A 402 33.30 18.52 -22.06
CA LEU A 402 33.64 18.10 -20.70
C LEU A 402 34.45 19.17 -19.98
N GLN A 403 35.38 19.81 -20.68
CA GLN A 403 36.15 20.94 -20.17
C GLN A 403 35.24 22.12 -19.85
N ALA A 404 34.34 22.51 -20.76
CA ALA A 404 33.41 23.61 -20.54
C ALA A 404 32.47 23.36 -19.34
N VAL A 405 31.92 22.14 -19.20
CA VAL A 405 31.12 21.79 -18.02
C VAL A 405 31.98 21.79 -16.75
N GLY A 406 33.22 21.30 -16.81
CA GLY A 406 34.15 21.35 -15.69
C GLY A 406 34.47 22.79 -15.24
N ASP A 407 34.67 23.71 -16.17
CA ASP A 407 34.92 25.12 -15.87
C ASP A 407 33.66 25.84 -15.37
N LEU A 408 32.48 25.46 -15.87
CA LEU A 408 31.20 25.91 -15.32
C LEU A 408 31.00 25.44 -13.87
N VAL A 409 31.31 24.17 -13.57
CA VAL A 409 31.28 23.61 -12.20
C VAL A 409 32.20 24.40 -11.28
N LYS A 410 33.44 24.66 -11.69
CA LYS A 410 34.40 25.46 -10.89
C LYS A 410 33.86 26.85 -10.56
N ARG A 411 33.27 27.56 -11.54
CA ARG A 411 32.68 28.88 -11.31
C ARG A 411 31.46 28.83 -10.38
N CYS A 412 30.58 27.84 -10.54
CA CYS A 412 29.43 27.67 -9.64
C CYS A 412 29.87 27.40 -8.20
N LEU A 413 30.98 26.69 -8.01
CA LEU A 413 31.54 26.31 -6.72
C LEU A 413 32.56 27.32 -6.15
N SER A 414 32.68 28.51 -6.74
CA SER A 414 33.53 29.56 -6.17
C SER A 414 33.10 29.88 -4.74
N PHE A 415 34.06 30.08 -3.83
CA PHE A 415 33.76 30.47 -2.46
C PHE A 415 33.00 31.80 -2.44
N ALA A 416 33.45 32.79 -3.22
CA ALA A 416 32.80 34.09 -3.30
C ALA A 416 31.60 34.09 -4.26
N SER A 417 30.43 34.44 -3.75
CA SER A 417 29.15 34.46 -4.47
C SER A 417 29.12 35.37 -5.69
N HIS A 418 29.89 36.47 -5.68
CA HIS A 418 29.96 37.39 -6.82
C HIS A 418 30.70 36.81 -8.03
N ASP A 419 31.60 35.85 -7.83
CA ASP A 419 32.29 35.14 -8.91
C ASP A 419 31.41 34.06 -9.57
N ARG A 420 30.34 33.65 -8.87
CA ARG A 420 29.43 32.63 -9.38
C ARG A 420 28.55 33.23 -10.49
N PRO A 421 28.25 32.50 -11.57
CA PRO A 421 27.24 32.94 -12.54
C PRO A 421 25.84 32.99 -11.91
N THR A 422 24.90 33.64 -12.57
CA THR A 422 23.47 33.51 -12.28
C THR A 422 22.93 32.19 -12.82
N MET A 423 21.85 31.66 -12.25
CA MET A 423 21.25 30.42 -12.78
C MET A 423 20.76 30.55 -14.23
N LYS A 424 20.41 31.77 -14.67
CA LYS A 424 20.08 32.05 -16.06
C LYS A 424 21.29 31.89 -16.99
N GLU A 425 22.46 32.38 -16.59
CA GLU A 425 23.72 32.19 -17.34
C GLU A 425 24.11 30.72 -17.38
N VAL A 426 24.02 30.01 -16.24
CA VAL A 426 24.23 28.56 -16.17
C VAL A 426 23.33 27.82 -17.15
N ALA A 427 22.04 28.15 -17.19
CA ALA A 427 21.08 27.53 -18.10
C ALA A 427 21.40 27.80 -19.58
N MET A 428 21.78 29.04 -19.92
CA MET A 428 22.16 29.41 -21.29
C MET A 428 23.42 28.67 -21.77
N GLU A 429 24.43 28.56 -20.91
CA GLU A 429 25.68 27.87 -21.23
C GLU A 429 25.47 26.37 -21.42
N LEU A 430 24.70 25.72 -20.53
CA LEU A 430 24.34 24.32 -20.68
C LEU A 430 23.50 24.05 -21.95
N ASP A 431 22.55 24.94 -22.28
CA ASP A 431 21.76 24.81 -23.50
C ASP A 431 22.61 24.98 -24.77
N SER A 432 23.61 25.87 -24.74
CA SER A 432 24.60 26.00 -25.81
C SER A 432 25.36 24.69 -26.02
N LEU A 433 25.94 24.13 -24.95
CA LEU A 433 26.68 22.87 -24.98
C LEU A 433 25.83 21.70 -25.49
N ARG A 434 24.54 21.67 -25.14
CA ARG A 434 23.58 20.68 -25.65
C ARG A 434 23.31 20.83 -27.14
N LYS A 435 23.22 22.06 -27.68
CA LYS A 435 22.98 22.27 -29.12
C LYS A 435 24.18 21.86 -29.98
N PHE A 436 25.39 21.93 -29.44
CA PHE A 436 26.60 21.47 -30.13
C PHE A 436 26.59 19.97 -30.46
N THR A 437 25.98 19.09 -29.64
CA THR A 437 25.90 17.65 -29.94
C THR A 437 24.90 17.32 -31.05
N THR A 438 23.87 18.14 -31.26
CA THR A 438 22.81 17.90 -32.27
C THR A 438 23.22 18.21 -33.71
N HIS A 439 24.38 18.82 -33.95
CA HIS A 439 24.81 19.17 -35.30
C HIS A 439 25.68 18.07 -35.97
N PRO A 440 25.38 17.64 -37.21
CA PRO A 440 26.03 16.51 -37.88
C PRO A 440 27.56 16.57 -38.06
N TRP A 441 28.15 17.77 -38.00
CA TRP A 441 29.59 17.97 -38.20
C TRP A 441 30.43 17.64 -36.95
N ALA A 442 29.84 17.65 -35.75
CA ALA A 442 30.54 17.36 -34.49
C ALA A 442 30.91 15.87 -34.32
N GLN A 443 30.17 14.95 -34.98
CA GLN A 443 30.41 13.50 -34.87
C GLN A 443 31.68 13.03 -35.59
N HIS A 444 32.25 13.81 -36.52
CA HIS A 444 33.43 13.39 -37.30
C HIS A 444 34.78 13.74 -36.66
N GLN A 445 34.84 14.75 -35.79
CA GLN A 445 36.08 15.16 -35.10
C GLN A 445 36.26 14.49 -33.73
N ALA A 446 35.16 14.15 -33.04
CA ALA A 446 35.18 13.58 -31.69
C ALA A 446 35.85 12.20 -31.58
N GLY A 447 35.89 11.40 -32.66
CA GLY A 447 36.38 10.02 -32.63
C GLY A 447 37.90 9.83 -32.62
N ILE A 448 38.69 10.87 -32.91
CA ILE A 448 40.15 10.77 -33.04
C ILE A 448 40.86 11.17 -31.73
N GLU A 449 40.43 12.25 -31.07
CA GLU A 449 41.06 12.74 -29.83
C GLU A 449 40.64 11.94 -28.58
N THR A 450 39.38 11.55 -28.47
CA THR A 450 38.89 10.70 -27.36
C THR A 450 39.59 9.35 -27.30
N ARG A 451 39.98 8.78 -28.46
CA ARG A 451 40.70 7.51 -28.54
C ARG A 451 42.12 7.60 -28.01
N SER A 452 42.77 8.76 -28.09
CA SER A 452 44.12 9.00 -27.55
C SER A 452 44.09 9.12 -26.02
N LEU A 453 43.11 9.86 -25.47
CA LEU A 453 42.97 10.06 -24.01
C LEU A 453 42.52 8.80 -23.27
N VAL A 454 41.64 7.98 -23.87
CA VAL A 454 41.23 6.69 -23.28
C VAL A 454 42.42 5.74 -23.16
N LEU A 455 43.34 5.74 -24.13
CA LEU A 455 44.56 4.93 -24.08
C LEU A 455 45.53 5.39 -22.98
N GLU A 456 45.59 6.69 -22.67
CA GLU A 456 46.39 7.23 -21.57
C GLU A 456 45.82 6.88 -20.18
N VAL A 457 44.49 6.90 -20.03
CA VAL A 457 43.82 6.50 -18.77
C VAL A 457 43.95 4.99 -18.54
N GLU A 458 43.75 4.16 -19.57
CA GLU A 458 43.92 2.70 -19.46
C GLU A 458 45.38 2.29 -19.16
N GLN A 459 46.37 3.09 -19.55
CA GLN A 459 47.78 2.88 -19.16
C GLN A 459 48.06 3.22 -17.69
N SER A 460 47.29 4.13 -17.08
CA SER A 460 47.46 4.52 -15.67
C SER A 460 46.89 3.50 -14.68
N ASP A 461 45.89 2.70 -15.10
CA ASP A 461 45.23 1.69 -14.25
C ASP A 461 46.03 0.37 -14.11
N LEU A 462 47.21 0.26 -14.75
CA LEU A 462 48.02 -0.97 -14.77
C LEU A 462 49.00 -1.15 -13.60
N TYR A 463 48.93 -0.34 -12.55
CA TYR A 463 49.68 -0.57 -11.31
C TYR A 463 48.78 -1.18 -10.23
N ASP A 464 48.83 -2.50 -10.12
CA ASP A 464 48.14 -3.30 -9.10
C ASP A 464 48.54 -2.87 -7.67
N ALA A 465 47.54 -2.53 -6.85
CA ALA A 465 47.66 -2.49 -5.39
C ALA A 465 46.79 -3.60 -4.76
N PRO A 466 47.23 -4.28 -3.68
CA PRO A 466 46.63 -5.55 -3.26
C PRO A 466 45.26 -5.38 -2.60
N LEU A 467 44.33 -6.27 -2.95
CA LEU A 467 43.03 -6.45 -2.32
C LEU A 467 43.18 -6.90 -0.86
N ILE A 468 42.76 -6.06 0.08
CA ILE A 468 42.39 -6.51 1.43
C ILE A 468 40.87 -6.64 1.47
N ASN A 469 40.46 -7.88 1.71
CA ASN A 469 39.09 -8.32 1.85
C ASN A 469 38.70 -8.12 3.33
N ASP A 470 37.73 -7.26 3.64
CA ASP A 470 37.04 -7.36 4.92
C ASP A 470 35.56 -7.01 4.79
N THR A 471 34.78 -8.03 5.12
CA THR A 471 33.33 -8.05 5.32
C THR A 471 32.98 -7.50 6.70
N ASN A 472 31.81 -6.84 6.78
CA ASN A 472 31.06 -6.40 7.96
C ASN A 472 31.37 -4.97 8.44
N GLU A 473 30.38 -4.09 8.33
CA GLU A 473 29.88 -3.27 9.45
C GLU A 473 28.66 -2.43 9.01
N TRP A 474 27.47 -3.01 9.18
CA TRP A 474 26.25 -2.25 9.46
C TRP A 474 26.18 -2.09 10.98
N GLU A 475 26.61 -0.95 11.49
CA GLU A 475 26.12 -0.26 12.71
C GLU A 475 27.12 0.85 13.09
N SER A 476 26.60 1.95 13.65
CA SER A 476 27.34 3.10 14.20
C SER A 476 27.75 4.23 13.24
N TYR A 477 26.81 5.14 12.97
CA TYR A 477 27.14 6.56 12.78
C TYR A 477 26.19 7.42 13.63
N SER A 478 26.52 7.49 14.92
CA SER A 478 25.91 8.40 15.92
C SER A 478 26.98 9.11 16.76
N SER A 479 28.23 9.23 16.29
CA SER A 479 29.35 9.68 17.13
C SER A 479 30.30 10.71 16.49
N VAL A 480 29.96 11.34 15.37
CA VAL A 480 30.83 12.38 14.75
C VAL A 480 30.54 13.80 15.26
N THR A 481 29.66 13.97 16.26
CA THR A 481 29.39 15.29 16.88
C THR A 481 30.39 15.69 17.97
N LYS A 482 31.66 15.25 17.92
CA LYS A 482 32.63 15.57 18.99
C LYS A 482 34.07 15.87 18.59
N MET A 483 34.35 16.25 17.35
CA MET A 483 35.73 16.58 16.92
C MET A 483 35.92 17.90 16.16
N VAL A 484 35.11 18.94 16.40
CA VAL A 484 35.39 20.30 15.85
C VAL A 484 35.08 21.43 16.83
N LEU A 485 35.35 21.27 18.14
CA LEU A 485 35.17 22.34 19.13
C LEU A 485 36.37 22.58 20.07
N GLU A 486 37.57 22.09 19.72
CA GLU A 486 38.79 22.39 20.48
C GLU A 486 39.92 22.83 19.56
N GLU A 487 39.76 23.98 18.91
CA GLU A 487 40.90 24.82 18.49
C GLU A 487 40.38 26.19 18.08
N TYR A 488 40.18 27.11 19.04
CA TYR A 488 40.25 28.57 18.86
C TYR A 488 40.07 29.22 20.24
N ASN A 489 41.18 29.37 20.97
CA ASN A 489 41.25 30.22 22.15
C ASN A 489 42.41 31.21 21.96
N PRO A 490 42.17 32.47 21.57
CA PRO A 490 43.22 33.46 21.49
C PRO A 490 43.49 34.07 22.88
N ARG A 491 44.77 34.15 23.24
CA ARG A 491 45.27 35.04 24.30
C ARG A 491 45.20 36.50 23.86
#